data_AF-A0A3B9X5Z2-F1
#
_entry.id   AF-A0A3B9X5Z2-F1
#
_cell.length_a   1.000
_cell.length_b   1.000
_cell.length_c   1.000
_cell.angle_alpha   90.00
_cell.angle_beta   90.00
_cell.angle_gamma   90.00
#
_symmetry.space_group_name_H-M   'P 1'
#
loop_
_entity.id
_entity.type
_entity.pdbx_description
1 polymer ?
#
loop_
_entity_poly.entity_id
_entity_poly.type
_entity_poly.pdbx_seq_one_letter_code
_entity_poly.pdbx_strand_id
1 'polypeptide(L)'
;VMKWSDKHRSMNIRTNADTPAMAAQAVAFGAEGVGLCRTEHMFFDGDRIDYMRQMILAVDEVQRRAALRKLLPFQKKDFVGLFKAMNGRPVTIRLLDPPLHEFLPHDDVVRRQLAEKLNVPFDFVIDRIKALHEENPMLGCRGCRLGIIYPEITEMQTRAIFEAAAQVLKGKKGIKVKPEIMIPLVGFREELADQLRIVHRVAKEVMASRKVRIKYLVGTMIEVPRAAITADEIAKEADFFSFGTND
;
A
#
# COMPACT_ATOMS: atom_id res chain seq x y z
N VAL A 1 -36.34 1.01 -1.99
CA VAL A 1 -35.66 1.56 -0.80
C VAL A 1 -34.31 2.19 -1.16
N MET A 2 -33.28 1.43 -1.57
CA MET A 2 -31.92 2.00 -1.81
C MET A 2 -31.86 3.16 -2.82
N LYS A 3 -32.59 3.09 -3.94
CA LYS A 3 -32.68 4.19 -4.92
C LYS A 3 -33.20 5.51 -4.32
N TRP A 4 -34.04 5.45 -3.29
CA TRP A 4 -34.53 6.66 -2.61
C TRP A 4 -33.47 7.22 -1.67
N SER A 5 -32.78 6.35 -0.92
CA SER A 5 -31.63 6.75 -0.10
C SER A 5 -30.55 7.42 -0.96
N ASP A 6 -30.23 6.85 -2.12
CA ASP A 6 -29.25 7.41 -3.07
C ASP A 6 -29.67 8.78 -3.62
N LYS A 7 -30.98 9.01 -3.78
CA LYS A 7 -31.50 10.30 -4.26
C LYS A 7 -31.33 11.42 -3.23
N HIS A 8 -31.37 11.10 -1.94
CA HIS A 8 -31.38 12.09 -0.87
C HIS A 8 -30.03 12.27 -0.17
N ARG A 9 -29.11 11.32 -0.28
CA ARG A 9 -27.76 11.46 0.28
C ARG A 9 -26.94 12.50 -0.47
N SER A 10 -26.12 13.25 0.26
CA SER A 10 -25.10 14.15 -0.29
C SER A 10 -23.70 13.52 -0.30
N MET A 11 -23.44 12.58 0.61
CA MET A 11 -22.15 11.89 0.72
C MET A 11 -22.05 10.73 -0.27
N ASN A 12 -20.89 10.61 -0.90
CA ASN A 12 -20.54 9.42 -1.66
C ASN A 12 -20.27 8.24 -0.73
N ILE A 13 -20.65 7.03 -1.15
CA ILE A 13 -20.42 5.81 -0.37
C ILE A 13 -19.35 4.98 -1.09
N ARG A 14 -18.17 4.91 -0.47
CA ARG A 14 -17.07 4.02 -0.89
C ARG A 14 -16.98 2.83 0.05
N THR A 15 -16.25 1.81 -0.36
CA THR A 15 -16.03 0.59 0.42
C THR A 15 -14.58 0.48 0.91
N ASN A 16 -14.37 -0.31 1.96
CA ASN A 16 -13.05 -0.85 2.30
C ASN A 16 -12.94 -2.24 1.66
N ALA A 17 -12.05 -2.40 0.69
CA ALA A 17 -11.92 -3.66 -0.03
C ALA A 17 -10.48 -3.87 -0.51
N ASP A 18 -9.91 -5.00 -0.08
CA ASP A 18 -8.51 -5.33 -0.32
C ASP A 18 -8.35 -6.35 -1.45
N THR A 19 -9.43 -7.06 -1.79
CA THR A 19 -9.44 -8.10 -2.84
C THR A 19 -10.40 -7.77 -3.98
N PRO A 20 -10.15 -8.28 -5.20
CA PRO A 20 -11.07 -8.10 -6.33
C PRO A 20 -12.49 -8.62 -6.06
N ALA A 21 -12.62 -9.71 -5.29
CA ALA A 21 -13.92 -10.29 -4.94
C ALA A 21 -14.71 -9.35 -4.01
N MET A 22 -14.07 -8.81 -2.96
CA MET A 22 -14.69 -7.81 -2.08
C MET A 22 -15.11 -6.56 -2.84
N ALA A 23 -14.27 -6.08 -3.77
CA ALA A 23 -14.58 -4.92 -4.59
C ALA A 23 -15.79 -5.16 -5.51
N ALA A 24 -15.86 -6.31 -6.17
CA ALA A 24 -17.00 -6.69 -7.02
C ALA A 24 -18.30 -6.79 -6.21
N GLN A 25 -18.24 -7.42 -5.03
CA GLN A 25 -19.38 -7.53 -4.11
C GLN A 25 -19.87 -6.15 -3.66
N ALA A 26 -18.94 -5.27 -3.27
CA ALA A 26 -19.28 -3.92 -2.83
C ALA A 26 -19.92 -3.07 -3.94
N VAL A 27 -19.40 -3.18 -5.18
CA VAL A 27 -20.01 -2.52 -6.34
C VAL A 27 -21.43 -3.05 -6.59
N ALA A 28 -21.68 -4.36 -6.42
CA ALA A 28 -23.02 -4.93 -6.54
C ALA A 28 -24.00 -4.36 -5.50
N PHE A 29 -23.51 -3.96 -4.33
CA PHE A 29 -24.29 -3.26 -3.30
C PHE A 29 -24.38 -1.74 -3.48
N GLY A 30 -23.78 -1.18 -4.53
CA GLY A 30 -23.88 0.25 -4.85
C GLY A 30 -22.66 1.09 -4.48
N ALA A 31 -21.54 0.49 -4.07
CA ALA A 31 -20.33 1.25 -3.77
C ALA A 31 -19.81 2.03 -4.99
N GLU A 32 -19.44 3.28 -4.75
CA GLU A 32 -19.04 4.24 -5.78
C GLU A 32 -17.52 4.30 -5.98
N GLY A 33 -16.77 3.58 -5.16
CA GLY A 33 -15.31 3.59 -5.11
C GLY A 33 -14.79 2.73 -3.96
N VAL A 34 -13.47 2.56 -3.89
CA VAL A 34 -12.78 1.94 -2.74
C VAL A 34 -12.12 3.06 -1.96
N GLY A 35 -12.55 3.35 -0.74
CA GLY A 35 -11.98 4.40 0.12
C GLY A 35 -10.74 3.95 0.87
N LEU A 36 -10.55 2.65 1.03
CA LEU A 36 -9.36 2.05 1.60
C LEU A 36 -9.15 0.64 1.04
N CYS A 37 -8.03 0.45 0.34
CA CYS A 37 -7.45 -0.85 0.02
C CYS A 37 -6.15 -0.97 0.84
N ARG A 38 -6.12 -1.92 1.77
CA ARG A 38 -4.98 -2.26 2.61
C ARG A 38 -4.04 -3.18 1.83
N THR A 39 -2.81 -2.73 1.60
CA THR A 39 -1.84 -3.48 0.80
C THR A 39 -1.21 -4.65 1.55
N GLU A 40 -1.40 -4.71 2.86
CA GLU A 40 -0.62 -5.57 3.75
C GLU A 40 -1.19 -6.98 3.78
N HIS A 41 -2.52 -7.06 3.67
CA HIS A 41 -3.25 -8.29 3.38
C HIS A 41 -2.80 -8.94 2.06
N MET A 42 -2.22 -8.19 1.12
CA MET A 42 -1.69 -8.76 -0.13
C MET A 42 -0.35 -9.49 0.07
N PHE A 43 0.34 -9.32 1.21
CA PHE A 43 1.65 -9.94 1.44
C PHE A 43 1.59 -11.22 2.29
N PHE A 44 0.49 -11.51 2.97
CA PHE A 44 0.37 -12.67 3.87
C PHE A 44 0.11 -14.01 3.17
N ASP A 45 -0.31 -14.02 1.90
CA ASP A 45 -0.76 -15.23 1.21
C ASP A 45 0.37 -15.99 0.48
N GLY A 46 0.43 -17.31 0.66
CA GLY A 46 1.32 -18.24 -0.03
C GLY A 46 2.79 -17.83 0.01
N ASP A 47 3.49 -17.93 -1.13
CA ASP A 47 4.93 -17.61 -1.25
C ASP A 47 5.28 -16.13 -0.99
N ARG A 48 4.27 -15.24 -0.92
CA ARG A 48 4.48 -13.80 -0.79
C ARG A 48 5.04 -13.45 0.58
N ILE A 49 4.59 -14.16 1.62
CA ILE A 49 5.08 -13.93 2.99
C ILE A 49 6.58 -14.22 3.07
N ASP A 50 7.07 -15.19 2.32
CA ASP A 50 8.48 -15.55 2.33
C ASP A 50 9.34 -14.53 1.60
N TYR A 51 8.85 -13.94 0.50
CA TYR A 51 9.54 -12.80 -0.13
C TYR A 51 9.49 -11.54 0.72
N MET A 52 8.43 -11.33 1.50
CA MET A 52 8.35 -10.25 2.48
C MET A 52 9.36 -10.47 3.61
N ARG A 53 9.46 -11.69 4.15
CA ARG A 53 10.48 -12.05 5.14
C ARG A 53 11.91 -11.93 4.60
N GLN A 54 12.13 -12.31 3.34
CA GLN A 54 13.40 -12.10 2.66
C GLN A 54 13.77 -10.61 2.59
N MET A 55 12.79 -9.74 2.33
CA MET A 55 12.97 -8.28 2.31
C MET A 55 13.35 -7.75 3.70
N ILE A 56 12.70 -8.23 4.76
CA ILE A 56 12.93 -7.80 6.15
C ILE A 56 14.31 -8.22 6.67
N LEU A 57 14.74 -9.43 6.30
CA LEU A 57 16.02 -10.02 6.69
C LEU A 57 17.21 -9.56 5.80
N ALA A 58 16.96 -8.75 4.77
CA ALA A 58 18.01 -8.23 3.90
C ALA A 58 18.96 -7.29 4.68
N VAL A 59 20.26 -7.55 4.54
CA VAL A 59 21.34 -6.76 5.20
C VAL A 59 21.64 -5.44 4.49
N ASP A 60 21.30 -5.33 3.22
CA ASP A 60 21.56 -4.16 2.39
C ASP A 60 20.39 -3.85 1.43
N GLU A 61 20.42 -2.65 0.85
CA GLU A 61 19.40 -2.18 -0.09
C GLU A 61 19.34 -3.05 -1.37
N VAL A 62 20.47 -3.61 -1.82
CA VAL A 62 20.54 -4.42 -3.04
C VAL A 62 19.72 -5.69 -2.88
N GLN A 63 19.89 -6.39 -1.75
CA GLN A 63 19.14 -7.57 -1.37
C GLN A 63 17.67 -7.24 -1.13
N ARG A 64 17.38 -6.10 -0.46
CA ARG A 64 16.01 -5.66 -0.22
C ARG A 64 15.27 -5.43 -1.53
N ARG A 65 15.87 -4.71 -2.48
CA ARG A 65 15.34 -4.49 -3.83
C ARG A 65 15.16 -5.80 -4.59
N ALA A 66 16.07 -6.77 -4.44
CA ALA A 66 15.93 -8.08 -5.06
C ALA A 66 14.69 -8.84 -4.55
N ALA A 67 14.42 -8.81 -3.25
CA ALA A 67 13.22 -9.39 -2.66
C ALA A 67 11.94 -8.65 -3.11
N LEU A 68 11.96 -7.31 -3.09
CA LEU A 68 10.86 -6.46 -3.56
C LEU A 68 10.50 -6.70 -5.04
N ARG A 69 11.48 -6.97 -5.91
CA ARG A 69 11.22 -7.35 -7.31
C ARG A 69 10.42 -8.64 -7.45
N LYS A 70 10.56 -9.58 -6.52
CA LYS A 70 9.78 -10.83 -6.49
C LYS A 70 8.34 -10.58 -6.05
N LEU A 71 8.11 -9.60 -5.17
CA LEU A 71 6.77 -9.21 -4.70
C LEU A 71 5.96 -8.43 -5.75
N LEU A 72 6.64 -7.59 -6.56
CA LEU A 72 6.03 -6.74 -7.57
C LEU A 72 5.01 -7.44 -8.50
N PRO A 73 5.29 -8.62 -9.11
CA PRO A 73 4.33 -9.28 -10.00
C PRO A 73 3.04 -9.71 -9.28
N PHE A 74 3.12 -10.12 -8.01
CA PHE A 74 1.94 -10.50 -7.21
C PHE A 74 1.06 -9.28 -6.94
N GLN A 75 1.66 -8.22 -6.40
CA GLN A 75 0.92 -7.02 -6.06
C GLN A 75 0.30 -6.37 -7.31
N LYS A 76 1.04 -6.34 -8.43
CA LYS A 76 0.52 -5.90 -9.73
C LYS A 76 -0.69 -6.73 -10.17
N LYS A 77 -0.65 -8.06 -10.02
CA LYS A 77 -1.77 -8.94 -10.40
C LYS A 77 -3.01 -8.60 -9.59
N ASP A 78 -2.88 -8.37 -8.29
CA ASP A 78 -4.01 -8.04 -7.43
C ASP A 78 -4.62 -6.68 -7.80
N PHE A 79 -3.79 -5.65 -8.02
CA PHE A 79 -4.26 -4.35 -8.47
C PHE A 79 -4.92 -4.40 -9.85
N VAL A 80 -4.43 -5.24 -10.79
CA VAL A 80 -5.11 -5.46 -12.07
C VAL A 80 -6.52 -6.02 -11.83
N GLY A 81 -6.66 -6.97 -10.92
CA GLY A 81 -7.97 -7.51 -10.53
C GLY A 81 -8.87 -6.44 -9.92
N LEU A 82 -8.33 -5.64 -8.99
CA LEU A 82 -9.05 -4.58 -8.28
C LEU A 82 -9.54 -3.51 -9.24
N PHE A 83 -8.68 -2.98 -10.11
CA PHE A 83 -9.06 -1.97 -11.10
C PHE A 83 -10.09 -2.48 -12.11
N LYS A 84 -10.01 -3.75 -12.51
CA LYS A 84 -11.03 -4.37 -13.37
C LYS A 84 -12.38 -4.47 -12.68
N ALA A 85 -12.42 -4.88 -11.41
CA ALA A 85 -13.64 -4.96 -10.61
C ALA A 85 -14.29 -3.58 -10.43
N MET A 86 -13.47 -2.54 -10.25
CA MET A 86 -13.95 -1.17 -10.00
C MET A 86 -14.38 -0.44 -11.28
N ASN A 87 -13.92 -0.89 -12.46
CA ASN A 87 -14.40 -0.48 -13.78
C ASN A 87 -14.64 1.04 -13.94
N GLY A 88 -13.61 1.86 -13.70
CA GLY A 88 -13.72 3.32 -13.82
C GLY A 88 -13.97 4.09 -12.53
N ARG A 89 -14.35 3.40 -11.46
CA ARG A 89 -14.49 3.99 -10.12
C ARG A 89 -13.12 4.25 -9.47
N PRO A 90 -13.02 5.27 -8.60
CA PRO A 90 -11.80 5.57 -7.88
C PRO A 90 -11.43 4.47 -6.88
N VAL A 91 -10.12 4.25 -6.73
CA VAL A 91 -9.56 3.22 -5.84
C VAL A 91 -8.43 3.85 -5.04
N THR A 92 -8.69 4.06 -3.75
CA THR A 92 -7.71 4.56 -2.78
C THR A 92 -6.92 3.39 -2.22
N ILE A 93 -5.62 3.40 -2.43
CA ILE A 93 -4.69 2.36 -2.03
C ILE A 93 -3.78 2.93 -0.97
N ARG A 94 -3.83 2.37 0.24
CA ARG A 94 -2.93 2.73 1.33
C ARG A 94 -1.63 1.96 1.18
N LEU A 95 -0.51 2.67 1.22
CA LEU A 95 0.80 2.04 1.24
C LEU A 95 1.00 1.25 2.54
N LEU A 96 2.08 0.46 2.60
CA LEU A 96 2.38 -0.43 3.72
C LEU A 96 2.37 0.33 5.06
N ASP A 97 1.51 -0.11 5.98
CA ASP A 97 1.30 0.52 7.28
C ASP A 97 1.91 -0.21 8.50
N PRO A 98 1.77 -1.54 8.69
CA PRO A 98 2.18 -2.23 9.90
C PRO A 98 3.71 -2.30 10.01
N PRO A 99 4.22 -2.38 11.24
CA PRO A 99 5.64 -2.59 11.49
C PRO A 99 6.10 -3.94 10.94
N LEU A 100 7.38 -4.02 10.59
CA LEU A 100 7.94 -5.19 9.91
C LEU A 100 7.88 -6.48 10.73
N HIS A 101 7.86 -6.38 12.06
CA HIS A 101 7.83 -7.57 12.93
C HIS A 101 6.53 -8.37 12.80
N GLU A 102 5.42 -7.76 12.35
CA GLU A 102 4.15 -8.48 12.13
C GLU A 102 4.24 -9.55 11.03
N PHE A 103 5.22 -9.45 10.12
CA PHE A 103 5.44 -10.45 9.07
C PHE A 103 6.38 -11.58 9.48
N LEU A 104 7.03 -11.45 10.65
CA LEU A 104 8.01 -12.42 11.14
C LEU A 104 7.33 -13.49 12.00
N PRO A 105 7.77 -14.76 11.91
CA PRO A 105 7.18 -15.83 12.72
C PRO A 105 7.55 -15.70 14.21
N HIS A 106 6.59 -16.01 15.07
CA HIS A 106 6.80 -16.06 16.52
C HIS A 106 7.35 -17.42 16.99
N ASP A 107 7.00 -18.51 16.31
CA ASP A 107 7.41 -19.87 16.67
C ASP A 107 8.85 -20.18 16.25
N ASP A 108 9.64 -20.73 17.17
CA ASP A 108 11.04 -21.08 16.91
C ASP A 108 11.22 -22.15 15.82
N VAL A 109 10.26 -23.08 15.70
CA VAL A 109 10.26 -24.08 14.61
C VAL A 109 10.15 -23.39 13.25
N VAL A 110 9.24 -22.42 13.12
CA VAL A 110 9.02 -21.68 11.88
C VAL A 110 10.19 -20.74 11.58
N ARG A 111 10.81 -20.16 12.62
CA ARG A 111 12.04 -19.36 12.48
C ARG A 111 13.21 -20.18 11.94
N ARG A 112 13.39 -21.43 12.39
CA ARG A 112 14.43 -22.34 11.85
C ARG A 112 14.16 -22.67 10.39
N GLN A 113 12.93 -23.01 10.05
CA GLN A 113 12.54 -23.25 8.66
C GLN A 113 12.77 -22.02 7.77
N LEU A 114 12.50 -20.81 8.29
CA LEU A 114 12.78 -19.57 7.59
C LEU A 114 14.28 -19.37 7.35
N ALA A 115 15.11 -19.65 8.35
CA ALA A 115 16.56 -19.56 8.26
C ALA A 115 17.11 -20.53 7.20
N GLU A 116 16.66 -21.79 7.20
CA GLU A 116 17.01 -22.79 6.19
C GLU A 116 16.57 -22.37 4.78
N LYS A 117 15.31 -21.92 4.64
CA LYS A 117 14.73 -21.52 3.34
C LYS A 117 15.46 -20.31 2.73
N LEU A 118 15.92 -19.39 3.57
CA LEU A 118 16.64 -18.19 3.13
C LEU A 118 18.16 -18.37 3.11
N ASN A 119 18.65 -19.55 3.52
CA ASN A 119 20.07 -19.86 3.62
C ASN A 119 20.86 -18.83 4.46
N VAL A 120 20.29 -18.46 5.61
CA VAL A 120 20.90 -17.54 6.59
C VAL A 120 21.07 -18.25 7.95
N PRO A 121 22.06 -17.87 8.76
CA PRO A 121 22.22 -18.43 10.10
C PRO A 121 20.97 -18.20 10.97
N PHE A 122 20.59 -19.18 11.79
CA PHE A 122 19.44 -19.05 12.68
C PHE A 122 19.60 -17.88 13.67
N ASP A 123 20.81 -17.71 14.23
CA ASP A 123 21.10 -16.61 15.15
C ASP A 123 20.91 -15.23 14.50
N PHE A 124 21.24 -15.09 13.21
CA PHE A 124 21.00 -13.87 12.46
C PHE A 124 19.50 -13.53 12.37
N VAL A 125 18.64 -14.54 12.19
CA VAL A 125 17.18 -14.35 12.19
C VAL A 125 16.68 -13.91 13.56
N ILE A 126 17.20 -14.52 14.63
CA ILE A 126 16.83 -14.15 16.01
C ILE A 126 17.25 -12.72 16.34
N ASP A 127 18.48 -12.34 16.02
CA ASP A 127 18.98 -10.99 16.27
C ASP A 127 18.19 -9.94 15.49
N ARG A 128 17.80 -10.27 14.25
CA ARG A 128 16.96 -9.37 13.45
C ARG A 128 15.56 -9.22 14.00
N ILE A 129 14.95 -10.31 14.49
CA ILE A 129 13.63 -10.26 15.17
C ILE A 129 13.72 -9.40 16.42
N LYS A 130 14.75 -9.58 17.26
CA LYS A 130 14.97 -8.76 18.46
C LYS A 130 15.16 -7.28 18.11
N ALA A 131 15.91 -6.98 17.04
CA ALA A 131 16.14 -5.61 16.60
C ALA A 131 14.88 -4.91 16.05
N LEU A 132 13.90 -5.67 15.56
CA LEU A 132 12.62 -5.17 15.06
C LEU A 132 11.50 -5.23 16.11
N HIS A 133 11.80 -5.75 17.30
CA HIS A 133 10.86 -5.77 18.42
C HIS A 133 10.68 -4.36 18.96
N GLU A 134 9.43 -4.00 19.21
CA GLU A 134 9.04 -2.71 19.75
C GLU A 134 8.09 -2.94 20.92
N GLU A 135 8.28 -2.18 22.00
CA GLU A 135 7.39 -2.23 23.18
C GLU A 135 5.96 -1.79 22.83
N ASN A 136 5.84 -0.78 21.95
CA ASN A 136 4.56 -0.25 21.50
C ASN A 136 4.48 -0.20 19.97
N PRO A 137 4.19 -1.35 19.30
CA PRO A 137 4.12 -1.45 17.85
C PRO A 137 3.19 -0.44 17.17
N MET A 138 2.09 -0.07 17.83
CA MET A 138 1.12 0.90 17.31
C MET A 138 1.76 2.28 17.05
N LEU A 139 2.74 2.69 17.87
CA LEU A 139 3.41 3.99 17.77
C LEU A 139 4.83 3.89 17.21
N GLY A 140 5.24 2.71 16.74
CA GLY A 140 6.60 2.38 16.35
C GLY A 140 7.00 2.76 14.92
N CYS A 141 7.93 1.99 14.37
CA CYS A 141 8.52 2.16 13.05
C CYS A 141 7.62 1.53 11.97
N ARG A 142 6.61 2.30 11.58
CA ARG A 142 5.53 1.86 10.69
C ARG A 142 5.06 3.01 9.77
N GLY A 143 4.17 2.72 8.83
CA GLY A 143 3.59 3.72 7.92
C GLY A 143 4.62 4.55 7.14
N CYS A 144 4.41 5.87 7.03
CA CYS A 144 5.32 6.75 6.29
C CYS A 144 6.76 6.73 6.81
N ARG A 145 6.98 6.46 8.11
CA ARG A 145 8.32 6.38 8.71
C ARG A 145 9.13 5.26 8.07
N LEU A 146 8.47 4.11 7.87
CA LEU A 146 9.08 2.97 7.20
C LEU A 146 9.40 3.28 5.74
N GLY A 147 8.50 3.97 5.04
CA GLY A 147 8.71 4.43 3.66
C GLY A 147 9.81 5.50 3.53
N ILE A 148 10.10 6.27 4.57
CA ILE A 148 11.21 7.24 4.59
C ILE A 148 12.54 6.51 4.80
N ILE A 149 12.59 5.56 5.74
CA ILE A 149 13.81 4.79 6.04
C ILE A 149 14.15 3.84 4.88
N TYR A 150 13.13 3.22 4.26
CA TYR A 150 13.26 2.22 3.21
C TYR A 150 12.44 2.63 1.96
N PRO A 151 12.88 3.66 1.23
CA PRO A 151 12.14 4.25 0.10
C PRO A 151 11.81 3.24 -1.01
N GLU A 152 12.62 2.20 -1.18
CA GLU A 152 12.41 1.13 -2.14
C GLU A 152 11.08 0.38 -1.93
N ILE A 153 10.51 0.38 -0.71
CA ILE A 153 9.19 -0.20 -0.43
C ILE A 153 8.11 0.63 -1.13
N THR A 154 8.09 1.95 -0.87
CA THR A 154 7.17 2.90 -1.51
C THR A 154 7.32 2.89 -3.03
N GLU A 155 8.56 2.80 -3.53
CA GLU A 155 8.83 2.68 -4.97
C GLU A 155 8.22 1.42 -5.58
N MET A 156 8.40 0.27 -4.94
CA MET A 156 7.87 -1.00 -5.43
C MET A 156 6.34 -0.97 -5.47
N GLN A 157 5.71 -0.53 -4.39
CA GLN A 157 4.24 -0.46 -4.31
C GLN A 157 3.68 0.52 -5.35
N THR A 158 4.28 1.70 -5.46
CA THR A 158 3.91 2.69 -6.49
C THR A 158 4.04 2.08 -7.89
N ARG A 159 5.17 1.42 -8.19
CA ARG A 159 5.40 0.79 -9.48
C ARG A 159 4.33 -0.26 -9.79
N ALA A 160 3.99 -1.12 -8.83
CA ALA A 160 2.95 -2.13 -9.00
C ALA A 160 1.58 -1.51 -9.31
N ILE A 161 1.20 -0.45 -8.60
CA ILE A 161 -0.06 0.30 -8.82
C ILE A 161 -0.11 0.85 -10.25
N PHE A 162 0.91 1.61 -10.66
CA PHE A 162 0.91 2.26 -11.98
C PHE A 162 1.08 1.28 -13.13
N GLU A 163 1.83 0.20 -12.95
CA GLU A 163 1.93 -0.85 -13.96
C GLU A 163 0.61 -1.60 -14.14
N ALA A 164 -0.10 -1.88 -13.05
CA ALA A 164 -1.42 -2.49 -13.09
C ALA A 164 -2.42 -1.57 -13.79
N ALA A 165 -2.44 -0.28 -13.42
CA ALA A 165 -3.29 0.72 -14.05
C ALA A 165 -3.01 0.84 -15.56
N ALA A 166 -1.73 0.88 -15.96
CA ALA A 166 -1.32 0.93 -17.36
C ALA A 166 -1.78 -0.33 -18.13
N GLN A 167 -1.65 -1.51 -17.53
CA GLN A 167 -2.08 -2.77 -18.13
C GLN A 167 -3.60 -2.82 -18.34
N VAL A 168 -4.38 -2.35 -17.35
CA VAL A 168 -5.85 -2.31 -17.44
C VAL A 168 -6.31 -1.28 -18.48
N LEU A 169 -5.67 -0.12 -18.51
CA LEU A 169 -5.95 0.93 -19.50
C LEU A 169 -5.67 0.48 -20.94
N LYS A 170 -4.58 -0.27 -21.16
CA LYS A 170 -4.20 -0.82 -22.47
C LYS A 170 -4.88 -2.14 -22.82
N GLY A 171 -5.65 -2.72 -21.91
CA GLY A 171 -6.35 -3.98 -22.15
C GLY A 171 -7.42 -3.84 -23.23
N LYS A 172 -7.90 -4.96 -23.78
CA LYS A 172 -8.89 -4.99 -24.87
C LYS A 172 -10.15 -4.13 -24.64
N LYS A 173 -10.60 -4.01 -23.39
CA LYS A 173 -11.79 -3.22 -23.01
C LYS A 173 -11.48 -1.74 -22.70
N GLY A 174 -10.20 -1.36 -22.54
CA GLY A 174 -9.78 0.01 -22.27
C GLY A 174 -10.47 0.66 -21.07
N ILE A 175 -10.26 0.13 -19.86
CA ILE A 175 -10.91 0.68 -18.65
C ILE A 175 -10.11 1.89 -18.17
N LYS A 176 -10.77 3.05 -18.02
CA LYS A 176 -10.15 4.22 -17.38
C LYS A 176 -9.88 3.90 -15.91
N VAL A 177 -8.64 4.05 -15.45
CA VAL A 177 -8.29 3.81 -14.05
C VAL A 177 -8.05 5.14 -13.35
N LYS A 178 -8.55 5.27 -12.12
CA LYS A 178 -8.39 6.44 -11.24
C LYS A 178 -7.73 5.99 -9.93
N PRO A 179 -6.42 5.69 -9.93
CA PRO A 179 -5.73 5.30 -8.71
C PRO A 179 -5.54 6.53 -7.82
N GLU A 180 -5.78 6.34 -6.53
CA GLU A 180 -5.52 7.33 -5.48
C GLU A 180 -4.54 6.68 -4.51
N ILE A 181 -3.36 7.27 -4.32
CA ILE A 181 -2.32 6.73 -3.45
C ILE A 181 -2.42 7.45 -2.12
N MET A 182 -2.46 6.69 -1.03
CA MET A 182 -2.61 7.22 0.32
C MET A 182 -1.41 6.85 1.18
N ILE A 183 -0.76 7.86 1.73
CA ILE A 183 0.36 7.70 2.67
C ILE A 183 -0.21 7.56 4.10
N PRO A 184 0.09 6.47 4.83
CA PRO A 184 -0.35 6.30 6.22
C PRO A 184 0.57 7.00 7.23
N LEU A 185 0.02 7.29 8.41
CA LEU A 185 0.68 7.72 9.65
C LEU A 185 1.50 9.01 9.57
N VAL A 186 1.12 9.92 8.67
CA VAL A 186 1.76 11.23 8.53
C VAL A 186 1.44 12.10 9.74
N GLY A 187 2.45 12.76 10.31
CA GLY A 187 2.31 13.78 11.35
C GLY A 187 2.85 15.16 10.96
N PHE A 188 3.71 15.23 9.95
CA PHE A 188 4.37 16.45 9.47
C PHE A 188 4.25 16.58 7.94
N ARG A 189 4.24 17.83 7.45
CA ARG A 189 4.21 18.10 6.00
C ARG A 189 5.40 17.49 5.28
N GLU A 190 6.59 17.54 5.88
CA GLU A 190 7.84 17.06 5.29
C GLU A 190 7.85 15.54 5.08
N GLU A 191 7.23 14.79 6.00
CA GLU A 191 7.07 13.33 5.87
C GLU A 191 6.22 12.98 4.65
N LEU A 192 5.11 13.72 4.46
CA LEU A 192 4.26 13.56 3.30
C LEU A 192 4.99 13.94 2.01
N ALA A 193 5.62 15.12 1.99
CA ALA A 193 6.34 15.63 0.83
C ALA A 193 7.45 14.69 0.35
N ASP A 194 8.14 14.02 1.28
CA ASP A 194 9.13 13.00 0.96
C ASP A 194 8.52 11.83 0.18
N GLN A 195 7.43 11.25 0.71
CA GLN A 195 6.77 10.11 0.08
C GLN A 195 6.10 10.49 -1.25
N LEU A 196 5.49 11.67 -1.36
CA LEU A 196 4.94 12.19 -2.62
C LEU A 196 5.99 12.32 -3.70
N ARG A 197 7.21 12.77 -3.36
CA ARG A 197 8.32 12.87 -4.30
C ARG A 197 8.65 11.50 -4.92
N ILE A 198 8.66 10.45 -4.10
CA ILE A 198 8.88 9.07 -4.55
C ILE A 198 7.72 8.63 -5.47
N VAL A 199 6.48 8.82 -5.02
CA VAL A 199 5.28 8.43 -5.78
C VAL A 199 5.25 9.09 -7.16
N HIS A 200 5.42 10.41 -7.21
CA HIS A 200 5.38 11.18 -8.46
C HIS A 200 6.51 10.79 -9.41
N ARG A 201 7.73 10.59 -8.89
CA ARG A 201 8.88 10.15 -9.71
C ARG A 201 8.61 8.79 -10.35
N VAL A 202 8.23 7.78 -9.55
CA VAL A 202 7.98 6.43 -10.05
C VAL A 202 6.76 6.39 -10.99
N ALA A 203 5.70 7.13 -10.67
CA ALA A 203 4.55 7.29 -11.55
C ALA A 203 4.97 7.82 -12.94
N LYS A 204 5.81 8.85 -12.99
CA LYS A 204 6.35 9.43 -14.24
C LYS A 204 7.18 8.42 -15.01
N GLU A 205 8.08 7.69 -14.35
CA GLU A 205 8.90 6.64 -14.98
C GLU A 205 8.04 5.53 -15.61
N VAL A 206 7.02 5.05 -14.88
CA VAL A 206 6.12 3.99 -15.36
C VAL A 206 5.25 4.50 -16.50
N MET A 207 4.68 5.71 -16.40
CA MET A 207 3.89 6.30 -17.47
C MET A 207 4.70 6.51 -18.75
N ALA A 208 5.95 6.97 -18.63
CA ALA A 208 6.85 7.15 -19.76
C ALA A 208 7.22 5.80 -20.41
N SER A 209 7.70 4.84 -19.64
CA SER A 209 8.10 3.51 -20.14
C SER A 209 6.92 2.75 -20.77
N ARG A 210 5.73 2.86 -20.19
CA ARG A 210 4.51 2.23 -20.71
C ARG A 210 3.81 3.09 -21.76
N LYS A 211 4.26 4.31 -22.07
CA LYS A 211 3.62 5.23 -23.04
C LYS A 211 2.11 5.39 -22.78
N VAL A 212 1.74 5.70 -21.53
CA VAL A 212 0.36 5.96 -21.11
C VAL A 212 0.26 7.23 -20.29
N ARG A 213 -0.91 7.84 -20.24
CA ARG A 213 -1.22 8.95 -19.32
C ARG A 213 -2.31 8.49 -18.34
N ILE A 214 -1.97 8.43 -17.07
CA ILE A 214 -2.88 8.05 -15.98
C ILE A 214 -3.08 9.28 -15.12
N LYS A 215 -4.34 9.66 -14.89
CA LYS A 215 -4.67 10.67 -13.88
C LYS A 215 -4.76 9.97 -12.53
N TYR A 216 -4.07 10.49 -11.53
CA TYR A 216 -4.02 9.93 -10.18
C TYR A 216 -4.03 11.07 -9.17
N LEU A 217 -4.38 10.74 -7.93
CA LEU A 217 -4.26 11.65 -6.79
C LEU A 217 -3.29 11.02 -5.78
N VAL A 218 -2.59 11.85 -5.04
CA VAL A 218 -1.78 11.42 -3.90
C VAL A 218 -2.22 12.22 -2.68
N GLY A 219 -2.62 11.51 -1.64
CA GLY A 219 -3.14 12.10 -0.42
C GLY A 219 -2.58 11.40 0.80
N THR A 220 -3.16 11.74 1.95
CA THR A 220 -2.72 11.20 3.23
C THR A 220 -3.90 10.72 4.05
N MET A 221 -3.62 9.75 4.90
CA MET A 221 -4.50 9.47 6.02
C MET A 221 -4.28 10.52 7.12
N ILE A 222 -5.37 10.98 7.74
CA ILE A 222 -5.36 11.84 8.92
C ILE A 222 -5.73 10.93 10.10
N GLU A 223 -4.69 10.42 10.74
CA GLU A 223 -4.76 9.42 11.82
C GLU A 223 -3.76 9.70 12.94
N VAL A 224 -3.04 10.83 12.87
CA VAL A 224 -2.19 11.34 13.95
C VAL A 224 -2.77 12.69 14.38
N PRO A 225 -3.00 12.94 15.69
CA PRO A 225 -3.57 14.21 16.15
C PRO A 225 -2.83 15.45 15.62
N ARG A 226 -1.50 15.36 15.51
CA ARG A 226 -0.68 16.43 14.95
C ARG A 226 -1.06 16.77 13.51
N ALA A 227 -1.37 15.78 12.68
CA ALA A 227 -1.78 16.01 11.29
C ALA A 227 -3.11 16.76 11.18
N ALA A 228 -4.03 16.55 12.13
CA ALA A 228 -5.26 17.32 12.21
C ALA A 228 -5.00 18.77 12.66
N ILE A 229 -4.08 18.99 13.60
CA ILE A 229 -3.71 20.32 14.10
C ILE A 229 -3.01 21.14 13.01
N THR A 230 -2.11 20.53 12.23
CA THR A 230 -1.36 21.20 11.14
C THR A 230 -1.92 20.85 9.76
N ALA A 231 -3.23 20.62 9.68
CA ALA A 231 -3.88 20.16 8.45
C ALA A 231 -3.77 21.18 7.30
N ASP A 232 -3.70 22.47 7.61
CA ASP A 232 -3.49 23.57 6.66
C ASP A 232 -2.13 23.50 5.96
N GLU A 233 -1.10 22.99 6.64
CA GLU A 233 0.22 22.75 6.06
C GLU A 233 0.23 21.50 5.20
N ILE A 234 -0.38 20.41 5.68
CA ILE A 234 -0.45 19.13 4.98
C ILE A 234 -1.28 19.26 3.70
N ALA A 235 -2.37 20.04 3.73
CA ALA A 235 -3.25 20.26 2.58
C ALA A 235 -2.56 20.99 1.40
N LYS A 236 -1.39 21.60 1.62
CA LYS A 236 -0.58 22.19 0.53
C LYS A 236 0.04 21.12 -0.37
N GLU A 237 0.23 19.91 0.15
CA GLU A 237 0.86 18.79 -0.56
C GLU A 237 -0.16 17.70 -0.96
N ALA A 238 -1.14 17.41 -0.10
CA ALA A 238 -2.10 16.33 -0.32
C ALA A 238 -3.30 16.74 -1.20
N ASP A 239 -3.61 15.90 -2.18
CA ASP A 239 -4.80 16.04 -3.03
C ASP A 239 -6.11 15.67 -2.30
N PHE A 240 -6.03 14.85 -1.26
CA PHE A 240 -7.18 14.42 -0.46
C PHE A 240 -6.76 13.98 0.96
N PHE A 241 -7.73 14.00 1.88
CA PHE A 241 -7.62 13.40 3.21
C PHE A 241 -8.55 12.20 3.35
N SER A 242 -8.08 11.18 4.07
CA SER A 242 -8.90 10.08 4.56
C SER A 242 -8.75 10.01 6.07
N PHE A 243 -9.84 10.11 6.82
CA PHE A 243 -9.75 10.08 8.29
C PHE A 243 -9.67 8.63 8.77
N GLY A 244 -8.52 8.27 9.34
CA GLY A 244 -8.29 6.97 9.98
C GLY A 244 -8.70 7.03 11.45
N THR A 245 -9.99 7.13 11.73
CA THR A 245 -10.51 7.40 13.10
C THR A 245 -10.34 6.25 14.09
N ASN A 246 -9.79 5.11 13.66
CA ASN A 246 -9.50 3.97 14.52
C ASN A 246 -8.17 4.14 15.26
N ASP A 247 -7.20 4.77 14.61
CA ASP A 247 -5.88 5.10 15.15
C ASP A 247 -5.98 6.42 15.94
#